data_AF-A0A0Q5QRJ4-F1
#
_entry.id   AF-A0A0Q5QRJ4-F1
#
_cell.length_a   1.000
_cell.length_b   1.000
_cell.length_c   1.000
_cell.angle_alpha   90.00
_cell.angle_beta   90.00
_cell.angle_gamma   90.00
#
_symmetry.space_group_name_H-M   'P 1'
#
loop_
_entity.id
_entity.type
_entity.pdbx_description
1 polymer ?
#
loop_
_entity_poly.entity_id
_entity_poly.type
_entity_poly.pdbx_seq_one_letter_code
_entity_poly.pdbx_strand_id
1 'polypeptide(L)'
;MAIVAASAGLFAPAASAQPVALDGLFALDGGVCSGGSVTGSFFRMILPAGSTSGPFLSNSDSGCSDKTVTPLAAGTDGGLTSGAYQAQPAQAFDGSGNAVSGRVTRPVKFYGVGFATATNPTDPQTGSAAALPQLRADGTSLTGDLSSFGVTWNKQVFNQGAPKPGGGLPGKTSAVRGTIDRTTGAFVIEWTSQIVGGPFNNFTGLWHLAGTYRGSGLGGAPAAAAPASAPVPGAPATSSAPAAPAPGQPAPAAGGATPAAAPAAAAAAPAAVSGDPALAAKTIEVSDSSSPRWLLPLLVVVTAIATALLTNADRLFRRRSAR
;
A
#
# COMPACT_ATOMS: atom_id res chain seq x y z
N MET A 1 -7.15 -58.79 -38.18
CA MET A 1 -6.59 -58.54 -36.83
C MET A 1 -6.04 -57.12 -36.87
N ALA A 2 -6.75 -56.14 -36.30
CA ALA A 2 -6.40 -54.72 -36.39
C ALA A 2 -5.70 -54.28 -35.11
N ILE A 3 -4.51 -53.69 -35.24
CA ILE A 3 -3.75 -53.14 -34.12
C ILE A 3 -4.20 -51.69 -33.94
N VAL A 4 -4.87 -51.40 -32.82
CA VAL A 4 -5.20 -50.04 -32.39
C VAL A 4 -4.00 -49.50 -31.62
N ALA A 5 -3.30 -48.52 -32.20
CA ALA A 5 -2.24 -47.79 -31.51
C ALA A 5 -2.86 -46.70 -30.63
N ALA A 6 -2.86 -46.92 -29.31
CA ALA A 6 -3.27 -45.91 -28.34
C ALA A 6 -2.17 -44.85 -28.18
N SER A 7 -2.44 -43.62 -28.60
CA SER A 7 -1.57 -42.48 -28.38
C SER A 7 -1.76 -41.99 -26.93
N ALA A 8 -0.81 -42.29 -26.06
CA ALA A 8 -0.77 -41.72 -24.71
C ALA A 8 -0.34 -40.24 -24.80
N GLY A 9 -1.31 -39.33 -24.69
CA GLY A 9 -1.05 -37.90 -24.58
C GLY A 9 -0.40 -37.59 -23.24
N LEU A 10 0.87 -37.19 -23.26
CA LEU A 10 1.58 -36.64 -22.10
C LEU A 10 1.01 -35.24 -21.79
N PHE A 11 0.09 -35.15 -20.84
CA PHE A 11 -0.26 -33.87 -20.22
C PHE A 11 0.86 -33.49 -19.25
N ALA A 12 1.78 -32.63 -19.69
CA ALA A 12 2.72 -31.99 -18.78
C ALA A 12 1.93 -31.03 -17.86
N PRO A 13 2.10 -31.10 -16.52
CA PRO A 13 1.47 -30.13 -15.63
C PRO A 13 2.03 -28.74 -15.93
N ALA A 14 1.14 -27.75 -16.10
CA ALA A 14 1.54 -26.36 -16.21
C ALA A 14 2.30 -25.97 -14.93
N ALA A 15 3.58 -25.62 -15.07
CA ALA A 15 4.37 -25.08 -13.99
C ALA A 15 3.73 -23.76 -13.53
N SER A 16 3.18 -23.74 -12.32
CA SER A 16 2.72 -22.49 -11.70
C SER A 16 3.93 -21.58 -11.56
N ALA A 17 3.89 -20.41 -12.18
CA ALA A 17 4.93 -19.41 -12.02
C ALA A 17 5.04 -19.04 -10.54
N GLN A 18 6.27 -18.91 -10.04
CA GLN A 18 6.50 -18.44 -8.66
C GLN A 18 5.99 -17.00 -8.51
N PRO A 19 5.49 -16.61 -7.32
CA PRO A 19 5.08 -15.23 -7.07
C PRO A 19 6.24 -14.25 -7.33
N VAL A 20 6.00 -13.27 -8.19
CA VAL A 20 6.99 -12.28 -8.63
C VAL A 20 7.01 -11.11 -7.63
N ALA A 21 8.19 -10.75 -7.13
CA ALA A 21 8.35 -9.56 -6.31
C ALA A 21 8.06 -8.30 -7.15
N LEU A 22 7.25 -7.40 -6.59
CA LEU A 22 6.95 -6.11 -7.19
C LEU A 22 7.78 -5.04 -6.49
N ASP A 23 8.82 -4.54 -7.14
CA ASP A 23 9.66 -3.46 -6.62
C ASP A 23 9.25 -2.14 -7.25
N GLY A 24 8.63 -1.28 -6.44
CA GLY A 24 8.04 -0.05 -6.94
C GLY A 24 6.98 0.57 -6.04
N LEU A 25 6.38 1.63 -6.55
CA LEU A 25 5.40 2.44 -5.85
C LEU A 25 3.98 1.90 -6.10
N PHE A 26 3.30 1.50 -5.04
CA PHE A 26 1.86 1.33 -4.98
C PHE A 26 1.25 2.71 -4.70
N ALA A 27 1.05 3.51 -5.76
CA ALA A 27 0.55 4.87 -5.65
C ALA A 27 -0.92 4.82 -5.21
N LEU A 28 -1.26 5.56 -4.15
CA LEU A 28 -2.58 5.45 -3.52
C LEU A 28 -3.58 6.41 -4.14
N ASP A 29 -4.74 5.88 -4.51
CA ASP A 29 -5.92 6.68 -4.80
C ASP A 29 -6.58 7.11 -3.49
N GLY A 30 -6.97 8.38 -3.44
CA GLY A 30 -7.63 8.96 -2.28
C GLY A 30 -8.99 8.31 -2.03
N GLY A 31 -9.31 8.09 -0.76
CA GLY A 31 -10.61 7.64 -0.31
C GLY A 31 -11.69 8.66 -0.64
N VAL A 32 -12.74 8.24 -1.35
CA VAL A 32 -13.89 9.07 -1.71
C VAL A 32 -15.15 8.44 -1.14
N CYS A 33 -15.91 9.21 -0.37
CA CYS A 33 -17.20 8.79 0.18
C CYS A 33 -18.33 9.43 -0.64
N SER A 34 -19.15 8.59 -1.28
CA SER A 34 -20.28 9.03 -2.10
C SER A 34 -21.40 8.00 -2.05
N GLY A 35 -22.65 8.45 -1.92
CA GLY A 35 -23.82 7.57 -1.95
C GLY A 35 -23.81 6.44 -0.91
N GLY A 36 -23.25 6.67 0.28
CA GLY A 36 -23.11 5.65 1.31
C GLY A 36 -22.01 4.62 1.07
N SER A 37 -21.24 4.76 -0.01
CA SER A 37 -20.12 3.90 -0.38
C SER A 37 -18.78 4.62 -0.24
N VAL A 38 -17.71 3.85 -0.06
CA VAL A 38 -16.33 4.35 -0.11
C VAL A 38 -15.57 3.67 -1.25
N THR A 39 -14.85 4.46 -2.04
CA THR A 39 -13.90 3.98 -3.05
C THR A 39 -12.50 4.51 -2.72
N GLY A 40 -11.45 3.95 -3.32
CA GLY A 40 -10.07 4.33 -3.05
C GLY A 40 -9.56 3.80 -1.70
N SER A 41 -8.56 4.47 -1.13
CA SER A 41 -7.92 4.00 0.11
C SER A 41 -8.65 4.47 1.38
N PHE A 42 -8.87 3.57 2.34
CA PHE A 42 -9.47 3.90 3.62
C PHE A 42 -9.00 3.00 4.76
N PHE A 43 -9.28 3.47 5.98
CA PHE A 43 -9.02 2.77 7.22
C PHE A 43 -10.31 2.65 8.04
N ARG A 44 -10.48 1.53 8.74
CA ARG A 44 -11.47 1.37 9.82
C ARG A 44 -10.81 0.75 11.03
N MET A 45 -11.20 1.19 12.22
CA MET A 45 -10.72 0.58 13.46
C MET A 45 -11.76 -0.40 14.00
N ILE A 46 -11.46 -1.69 13.99
CA ILE A 46 -12.31 -2.73 14.57
C ILE A 46 -12.18 -2.67 16.10
N LEU A 47 -13.33 -2.69 16.79
CA LEU A 47 -13.37 -2.76 18.26
C LEU A 47 -12.85 -4.12 18.77
N PRO A 48 -12.37 -4.21 20.02
CA PRO A 48 -11.88 -5.47 20.58
C PRO A 48 -12.87 -6.64 20.49
N ALA A 49 -14.17 -6.39 20.50
CA ALA A 49 -15.22 -7.42 20.34
C ALA A 49 -15.66 -7.67 18.88
N GLY A 50 -15.21 -6.87 17.91
CA GLY A 50 -15.71 -6.91 16.52
C GLY A 50 -14.90 -7.80 15.57
N SER A 51 -15.30 -7.79 14.30
CA SER A 51 -14.64 -8.48 13.19
C SER A 51 -14.47 -7.53 12.00
N THR A 52 -14.09 -8.07 10.83
CA THR A 52 -14.12 -7.34 9.55
C THR A 52 -15.53 -6.89 9.14
N SER A 53 -16.58 -7.37 9.81
CA SER A 53 -17.96 -6.91 9.67
C SER A 53 -18.37 -5.92 10.78
N GLY A 54 -17.47 -5.59 11.71
CA GLY A 54 -17.71 -4.69 12.84
C GLY A 54 -18.06 -5.40 14.16
N PRO A 55 -18.43 -4.65 15.21
CA PRO A 55 -18.53 -3.18 15.23
C PRO A 55 -17.17 -2.48 15.10
N PHE A 56 -17.21 -1.29 14.53
CA PHE A 56 -16.05 -0.41 14.33
C PHE A 56 -16.11 0.79 15.26
N LEU A 57 -14.95 1.32 15.62
CA LEU A 57 -14.82 2.59 16.32
C LEU A 57 -15.19 3.73 15.38
N SER A 58 -16.04 4.64 15.86
CA SER A 58 -16.47 5.83 15.11
C SER A 58 -15.39 6.90 15.14
N ASN A 59 -14.95 7.41 13.99
CA ASN A 59 -14.11 8.59 13.86
C ASN A 59 -14.98 9.83 13.62
N SER A 60 -15.13 10.68 14.64
CA SER A 60 -15.89 11.93 14.53
C SER A 60 -15.30 12.92 13.53
N ASP A 61 -14.00 12.84 13.23
CA ASP A 61 -13.35 13.71 12.25
C ASP A 61 -13.53 13.24 10.79
N SER A 62 -14.14 12.08 10.57
CA SER A 62 -14.38 11.57 9.23
C SER A 62 -15.35 12.48 8.47
N GLY A 63 -14.98 12.82 7.23
CA GLY A 63 -15.86 13.51 6.28
C GLY A 63 -16.97 12.63 5.70
N CYS A 64 -16.91 11.32 5.89
CA CYS A 64 -17.91 10.38 5.37
C CYS A 64 -19.21 10.43 6.18
N SER A 65 -20.30 9.95 5.57
CA SER A 65 -21.57 9.71 6.27
C SER A 65 -21.42 8.56 7.27
N ASP A 66 -20.80 7.45 6.86
CA ASP A 66 -20.34 6.42 7.78
C ASP A 66 -19.11 6.92 8.55
N LYS A 67 -19.34 7.29 9.82
CA LYS A 67 -18.28 7.79 10.71
C LYS A 67 -17.24 6.74 11.08
N THR A 68 -17.44 5.46 10.78
CA THR A 68 -16.44 4.43 11.05
C THR A 68 -15.35 4.35 9.97
N VAL A 69 -15.57 4.97 8.81
CA VAL A 69 -14.61 5.03 7.70
C VAL A 69 -13.72 6.25 7.87
N THR A 70 -12.41 6.07 7.77
CA THR A 70 -11.44 7.17 7.67
C THR A 70 -10.80 7.14 6.28
N PRO A 71 -11.19 8.04 5.36
CA PRO A 71 -10.56 8.14 4.05
C PRO A 71 -9.07 8.45 4.18
N LEU A 72 -8.26 7.74 3.39
CA LEU A 72 -6.82 7.94 3.31
C LEU A 72 -6.49 8.64 1.99
N ALA A 73 -5.34 9.29 1.94
CA ALA A 73 -4.79 9.84 0.70
C ALA A 73 -3.29 9.56 0.66
N ALA A 74 -2.72 9.55 -0.55
CA ALA A 74 -1.29 9.44 -0.76
C ALA A 74 -0.49 10.41 0.11
N GLY A 75 0.57 9.90 0.73
CA GLY A 75 1.54 10.68 1.49
C GLY A 75 2.51 11.45 0.60
N THR A 76 3.57 11.98 1.20
CA THR A 76 4.60 12.76 0.48
C THR A 76 5.33 11.95 -0.60
N ASP A 77 5.36 10.64 -0.46
CA ASP A 77 6.02 9.75 -1.41
C ASP A 77 5.03 9.16 -2.44
N GLY A 78 3.77 9.59 -2.41
CA GLY A 78 2.74 9.14 -3.35
C GLY A 78 2.05 7.82 -2.98
N GLY A 79 2.50 7.11 -1.95
CA GLY A 79 1.91 5.83 -1.53
C GLY A 79 2.89 4.88 -0.85
N LEU A 80 2.60 3.58 -0.93
CA LEU A 80 3.42 2.52 -0.32
C LEU A 80 4.50 2.06 -1.32
N THR A 81 5.76 2.09 -0.92
CA THR A 81 6.87 1.56 -1.72
C THR A 81 7.17 0.13 -1.29
N SER A 82 7.00 -0.80 -2.22
CA SER A 82 7.44 -2.18 -2.07
C SER A 82 8.91 -2.29 -2.46
N GLY A 83 9.71 -3.00 -1.65
CA GLY A 83 11.15 -3.12 -1.78
C GLY A 83 11.97 -2.02 -1.09
N ALA A 84 11.35 -1.05 -0.40
CA ALA A 84 12.08 0.01 0.29
C ALA A 84 11.36 0.56 1.53
N TYR A 85 12.11 0.94 2.56
CA TYR A 85 11.54 1.60 3.74
C TYR A 85 11.23 3.08 3.50
N GLN A 86 10.01 3.46 3.87
CA GLN A 86 9.55 4.84 4.05
C GLN A 86 9.46 5.19 5.53
N ALA A 87 10.61 5.25 6.21
CA ALA A 87 10.68 5.45 7.64
C ALA A 87 10.11 6.82 8.08
N GLN A 88 9.52 6.85 9.27
CA GLN A 88 9.11 8.10 9.92
C GLN A 88 10.33 8.97 10.24
N PRO A 89 10.21 10.31 10.23
CA PRO A 89 11.31 11.20 10.62
C PRO A 89 11.65 11.04 12.10
N ALA A 90 12.87 11.43 12.48
CA ALA A 90 13.33 11.38 13.88
C ALA A 90 12.40 12.17 14.82
N GLN A 91 11.95 13.35 14.38
CA GLN A 91 10.86 14.06 15.04
C GLN A 91 9.53 13.65 14.41
N ALA A 92 8.91 12.59 14.93
CA ALA A 92 7.66 12.07 14.37
C ALA A 92 6.41 12.86 14.79
N PHE A 93 6.50 13.68 15.84
CA PHE A 93 5.35 14.38 16.44
C PHE A 93 5.56 15.88 16.59
N ASP A 94 4.48 16.64 16.46
CA ASP A 94 4.41 18.03 16.91
C ASP A 94 4.12 18.08 18.43
N GLY A 95 4.07 19.30 18.99
CA GLY A 95 3.79 19.50 20.41
C GLY A 95 2.43 18.96 20.87
N SER A 96 1.45 18.90 19.95
CA SER A 96 0.08 18.43 20.18
C SER A 96 -0.09 16.92 19.95
N GLY A 97 0.96 16.21 19.52
CA GLY A 97 0.95 14.78 19.27
C GLY A 97 0.44 14.38 17.88
N ASN A 98 0.25 15.33 16.96
CA ASN A 98 -0.01 14.99 15.55
C ASN A 98 1.25 14.42 14.92
N ALA A 99 1.08 13.45 14.04
CA ALA A 99 2.14 13.01 13.16
C ALA A 99 2.55 14.16 12.21
N VAL A 100 3.84 14.50 12.18
CA VAL A 100 4.35 15.60 11.34
C VAL A 100 4.69 15.18 9.92
N SER A 101 4.81 13.87 9.67
CA SER A 101 5.12 13.32 8.36
C SER A 101 4.31 12.07 8.12
N GLY A 102 3.73 11.99 6.92
CA GLY A 102 3.04 10.83 6.42
C GLY A 102 3.56 10.50 5.04
N ARG A 103 4.56 9.61 5.00
CA ARG A 103 5.24 9.24 3.76
C ARG A 103 4.38 8.31 2.92
N VAL A 104 3.75 7.32 3.56
CA VAL A 104 2.86 6.38 2.88
C VAL A 104 1.46 6.99 2.67
N THR A 105 0.81 7.42 3.75
CA THR A 105 -0.46 8.18 3.69
C THR A 105 -0.27 9.56 4.31
N ARG A 106 -0.95 10.56 3.75
CA ARG A 106 -0.99 11.90 4.32
C ARG A 106 -1.58 11.86 5.74
N PRO A 107 -1.11 12.71 6.68
CA PRO A 107 -1.72 12.79 8.00
C PRO A 107 -3.23 13.07 7.91
N VAL A 108 -4.02 12.28 8.63
CA VAL A 108 -5.48 12.41 8.69
C VAL A 108 -5.95 12.38 10.15
N LYS A 109 -6.98 13.16 10.46
CA LYS A 109 -7.48 13.29 11.83
C LYS A 109 -8.25 12.04 12.27
N PHE A 110 -7.95 11.62 13.49
CA PHE A 110 -8.63 10.55 14.20
C PHE A 110 -8.72 10.94 15.67
N TYR A 111 -9.92 11.30 16.11
CA TYR A 111 -10.17 11.95 17.41
C TYR A 111 -9.32 13.19 17.67
N GLY A 112 -9.31 14.13 16.72
CA GLY A 112 -8.63 15.42 16.80
C GLY A 112 -7.11 15.37 16.60
N VAL A 113 -6.51 14.18 16.60
CA VAL A 113 -5.07 13.98 16.42
C VAL A 113 -4.79 13.39 15.03
N GLY A 114 -3.83 13.99 14.31
CA GLY A 114 -3.41 13.50 13.02
C GLY A 114 -2.60 12.22 13.17
N PHE A 115 -3.06 11.10 12.60
CA PHE A 115 -2.21 9.93 12.41
C PHE A 115 -1.60 9.93 11.02
N ALA A 116 -0.42 9.32 10.90
CA ALA A 116 0.22 9.09 9.62
C ALA A 116 0.85 7.69 9.57
N THR A 117 1.10 7.21 8.35
CA THR A 117 1.66 5.87 8.12
C THR A 117 3.06 5.94 7.54
N ALA A 118 3.87 4.96 7.91
CA ALA A 118 5.26 4.80 7.53
C ALA A 118 5.62 3.30 7.54
N THR A 119 6.74 2.93 6.91
CA THR A 119 7.32 1.59 7.05
C THR A 119 8.70 1.70 7.71
N ASN A 120 8.85 1.15 8.92
CA ASN A 120 10.04 1.30 9.74
C ASN A 120 10.83 -0.01 9.83
N PRO A 121 12.18 0.02 9.78
CA PRO A 121 13.01 -1.18 9.87
C PRO A 121 12.97 -1.85 11.25
N THR A 122 12.55 -1.12 12.27
CA THR A 122 12.39 -1.60 13.64
C THR A 122 10.99 -1.29 14.09
N ASP A 123 10.30 -2.28 14.67
CA ASP A 123 9.03 -2.06 15.34
C ASP A 123 9.26 -1.32 16.65
N PRO A 124 8.80 -0.06 16.78
CA PRO A 124 9.07 0.76 17.95
C PRO A 124 8.35 0.26 19.22
N GLN A 125 7.35 -0.62 19.10
CA GLN A 125 6.67 -1.18 20.28
C GLN A 125 7.47 -2.31 20.93
N THR A 126 8.13 -3.15 20.11
CA THR A 126 8.83 -4.35 20.57
C THR A 126 10.36 -4.25 20.49
N GLY A 127 10.89 -3.29 19.74
CA GLY A 127 12.31 -3.18 19.40
C GLY A 127 12.78 -4.23 18.38
N SER A 128 11.88 -5.07 17.86
CA SER A 128 12.23 -6.14 16.92
C SER A 128 12.48 -5.59 15.52
N ALA A 129 13.40 -6.20 14.77
CA ALA A 129 13.55 -5.91 13.36
C ALA A 129 12.30 -6.33 12.57
N ALA A 130 11.80 -5.45 11.73
CA ALA A 130 10.74 -5.75 10.78
C ALA A 130 11.33 -6.08 9.42
N ALA A 131 10.57 -6.79 8.57
CA ALA A 131 10.99 -7.06 7.21
C ALA A 131 10.82 -5.81 6.32
N LEU A 132 11.61 -5.77 5.26
CA LEU A 132 11.43 -4.81 4.18
C LEU A 132 10.01 -4.98 3.61
N PRO A 133 9.23 -3.91 3.45
CA PRO A 133 7.87 -4.04 2.92
C PRO A 133 7.96 -4.63 1.51
N GLN A 134 7.30 -5.75 1.25
CA GLN A 134 7.37 -6.42 -0.05
C GLN A 134 6.02 -7.00 -0.44
N LEU A 135 5.48 -6.54 -1.56
CA LEU A 135 4.35 -7.14 -2.24
C LEU A 135 4.82 -8.02 -3.40
N ARG A 136 4.05 -9.07 -3.66
CA ARG A 136 4.31 -10.08 -4.68
C ARG A 136 3.03 -10.35 -5.46
N ALA A 137 3.17 -10.52 -6.77
CA ALA A 137 2.09 -10.91 -7.66
C ALA A 137 2.19 -12.38 -8.05
N ASP A 138 1.08 -13.10 -7.92
CA ASP A 138 0.87 -14.42 -8.51
C ASP A 138 -0.45 -14.38 -9.29
N GLY A 139 -0.39 -14.54 -10.60
CA GLY A 139 -1.51 -14.14 -11.45
C GLY A 139 -1.92 -12.68 -11.18
N THR A 140 -3.23 -12.47 -11.10
CA THR A 140 -3.84 -11.21 -10.69
C THR A 140 -3.93 -11.05 -9.17
N SER A 141 -3.38 -11.97 -8.37
CA SER A 141 -3.43 -11.93 -6.91
C SER A 141 -2.20 -11.26 -6.32
N LEU A 142 -2.40 -10.47 -5.27
CA LEU A 142 -1.34 -9.87 -4.47
C LEU A 142 -1.25 -10.51 -3.09
N THR A 143 -0.01 -10.73 -2.65
CA THR A 143 0.34 -11.09 -1.27
C THR A 143 1.56 -10.27 -0.84
N GLY A 144 1.91 -10.30 0.44
CA GLY A 144 3.16 -9.67 0.86
C GLY A 144 3.41 -9.68 2.35
N ASP A 145 4.55 -9.09 2.69
CA ASP A 145 4.98 -8.78 4.04
C ASP A 145 5.00 -7.26 4.20
N LEU A 146 4.14 -6.77 5.08
CA LEU A 146 4.08 -5.38 5.48
C LEU A 146 4.37 -5.23 6.98
N SER A 147 5.16 -6.13 7.57
CA SER A 147 5.48 -6.15 9.01
C SER A 147 6.12 -4.86 9.53
N SER A 148 6.73 -4.08 8.66
CA SER A 148 7.30 -2.76 8.96
C SER A 148 6.27 -1.63 8.98
N PHE A 149 5.04 -1.85 8.50
CA PHE A 149 4.01 -0.83 8.42
C PHE A 149 3.55 -0.41 9.83
N GLY A 150 3.61 0.89 10.09
CA GLY A 150 3.30 1.48 11.38
C GLY A 150 2.45 2.74 11.25
N VAL A 151 1.76 3.05 12.34
CA VAL A 151 0.94 4.25 12.50
C VAL A 151 1.48 5.09 13.64
N THR A 152 1.82 6.34 13.33
CA THR A 152 2.21 7.37 14.27
C THR A 152 0.95 8.13 14.70
N TRP A 153 0.59 8.10 15.99
CA TRP A 153 -0.59 8.81 16.51
C TRP A 153 -0.44 9.11 18.00
N ASN A 154 -0.74 10.36 18.39
CA ASN A 154 -0.80 10.80 19.79
C ASN A 154 0.44 10.42 20.61
N LYS A 155 1.62 10.80 20.09
CA LYS A 155 2.94 10.55 20.69
C LYS A 155 3.30 9.07 20.86
N GLN A 156 2.58 8.17 20.19
CA GLN A 156 2.84 6.74 20.15
C GLN A 156 2.94 6.24 18.72
N VAL A 157 3.66 5.14 18.54
CA VAL A 157 3.74 4.45 17.25
C VAL A 157 3.26 3.02 17.44
N PHE A 158 2.31 2.62 16.62
CA PHE A 158 1.69 1.30 16.66
C PHE A 158 2.06 0.52 15.41
N ASN A 159 2.54 -0.70 15.57
CA ASN A 159 2.71 -1.60 14.45
C ASN A 159 1.33 -1.97 13.90
N GLN A 160 1.12 -1.69 12.61
CA GLN A 160 -0.10 -2.00 11.87
C GLN A 160 0.18 -2.87 10.65
N GLY A 161 1.34 -3.51 10.65
CA GLY A 161 1.80 -4.43 9.63
C GLY A 161 1.19 -5.83 9.73
N ALA A 162 1.33 -6.56 8.64
CA ALA A 162 0.98 -7.98 8.56
C ALA A 162 1.99 -8.71 7.66
N PRO A 163 2.56 -9.85 8.10
CA PRO A 163 2.50 -10.35 9.47
C PRO A 163 3.12 -9.37 10.48
N LYS A 164 3.08 -9.66 11.78
CA LYS A 164 3.91 -8.94 12.76
C LYS A 164 5.39 -9.27 12.55
N PRO A 165 6.33 -8.43 13.03
CA PRO A 165 7.74 -8.80 13.09
C PRO A 165 7.92 -10.21 13.67
N GLY A 166 8.71 -11.05 12.99
CA GLY A 166 8.83 -12.49 13.31
C GLY A 166 7.81 -13.40 12.61
N GLY A 167 6.95 -12.88 11.74
CA GLY A 167 6.08 -13.66 10.84
C GLY A 167 4.75 -14.09 11.45
N GLY A 168 4.47 -13.75 12.72
CA GLY A 168 3.24 -14.14 13.41
C GLY A 168 2.00 -13.35 12.98
N LEU A 169 0.82 -13.95 13.13
CA LEU A 169 -0.49 -13.33 12.90
C LEU A 169 -1.32 -13.33 14.21
N PRO A 170 -0.90 -12.60 15.26
CA PRO A 170 -1.58 -12.65 16.55
C PRO A 170 -2.98 -12.04 16.49
N GLY A 171 -3.89 -12.64 17.27
CA GLY A 171 -5.26 -12.18 17.41
C GLY A 171 -6.00 -12.13 16.08
N LYS A 172 -6.51 -10.95 15.72
CA LYS A 172 -7.24 -10.70 14.46
C LYS A 172 -6.36 -10.16 13.34
N THR A 173 -5.04 -10.34 13.41
CA THR A 173 -4.13 -9.98 12.32
C THR A 173 -4.33 -10.96 11.17
N SER A 174 -4.58 -10.47 9.95
CA SER A 174 -4.66 -11.30 8.74
C SER A 174 -3.42 -11.10 7.89
N ALA A 175 -3.09 -12.07 7.03
CA ALA A 175 -2.09 -11.85 6.01
C ALA A 175 -2.57 -10.79 4.99
N VAL A 176 -1.62 -10.12 4.33
CA VAL A 176 -1.91 -9.20 3.22
C VAL A 176 -2.42 -9.98 2.02
N ARG A 177 -3.55 -9.55 1.47
CA ARG A 177 -4.20 -10.13 0.28
C ARG A 177 -4.68 -9.00 -0.62
N GLY A 178 -4.80 -9.27 -1.91
CA GLY A 178 -5.28 -8.28 -2.84
C GLY A 178 -5.33 -8.76 -4.28
N THR A 179 -5.58 -7.83 -5.18
CA THR A 179 -5.60 -8.06 -6.62
C THR A 179 -4.86 -6.96 -7.35
N ILE A 180 -4.35 -7.29 -8.53
CA ILE A 180 -3.73 -6.34 -9.46
C ILE A 180 -4.12 -6.67 -10.90
N ASP A 181 -4.50 -5.64 -11.64
CA ASP A 181 -4.58 -5.68 -13.10
C ASP A 181 -3.18 -5.49 -13.66
N ARG A 182 -2.70 -6.48 -14.42
CA ARG A 182 -1.34 -6.47 -14.97
C ARG A 182 -1.15 -5.50 -16.14
N THR A 183 -2.24 -5.07 -16.76
CA THR A 183 -2.21 -4.15 -17.90
C THR A 183 -2.21 -2.71 -17.42
N THR A 184 -3.12 -2.39 -16.50
CA THR A 184 -3.31 -1.02 -16.01
C THR A 184 -2.49 -0.72 -14.76
N GLY A 185 -2.07 -1.76 -14.03
CA GLY A 185 -1.44 -1.63 -12.71
C GLY A 185 -2.43 -1.31 -11.59
N ALA A 186 -3.74 -1.23 -11.88
CA ALA A 186 -4.76 -0.97 -10.87
C ALA A 186 -4.73 -2.09 -9.81
N PHE A 187 -4.68 -1.74 -8.54
CA PHE A 187 -4.59 -2.70 -7.45
C PHE A 187 -5.53 -2.37 -6.29
N VAL A 188 -5.82 -3.41 -5.52
CA VAL A 188 -6.42 -3.33 -4.18
C VAL A 188 -5.68 -4.29 -3.28
N ILE A 189 -5.28 -3.85 -2.10
CA ILE A 189 -4.76 -4.73 -1.03
C ILE A 189 -5.51 -4.46 0.27
N GLU A 190 -5.74 -5.54 1.02
CA GLU A 190 -6.45 -5.52 2.29
C GLU A 190 -5.73 -6.40 3.31
N TRP A 191 -5.74 -5.94 4.56
CA TRP A 191 -5.34 -6.74 5.71
C TRP A 191 -5.92 -6.17 6.99
N THR A 192 -5.96 -7.00 8.03
CA THR A 192 -6.18 -6.56 9.40
C THR A 192 -4.90 -6.67 10.21
N SER A 193 -4.66 -5.73 11.13
CA SER A 193 -3.51 -5.77 12.04
C SER A 193 -3.92 -5.40 13.45
N GLN A 194 -3.86 -6.39 14.35
CA GLN A 194 -4.18 -6.18 15.75
C GLN A 194 -3.02 -5.46 16.45
N ILE A 195 -3.34 -4.44 17.23
CA ILE A 195 -2.39 -3.79 18.12
C ILE A 195 -2.10 -4.73 19.29
N VAL A 196 -0.82 -5.03 19.50
CA VAL A 196 -0.35 -5.89 20.60
C VAL A 196 0.35 -5.01 21.62
N GLY A 197 -0.17 -5.01 22.85
CA GLY A 197 0.32 -4.18 23.94
C GLY A 197 -0.13 -2.72 23.89
N GLY A 198 0.23 -1.98 24.93
CA GLY A 198 -0.11 -0.56 25.07
C GLY A 198 -1.61 -0.29 25.34
N PRO A 199 -2.03 0.99 25.36
CA PRO A 199 -3.38 1.40 25.73
C PRO A 199 -4.46 1.02 24.70
N PHE A 200 -4.07 0.71 23.45
CA PHE A 200 -4.97 0.26 22.38
C PHE A 200 -4.87 -1.24 22.13
N ASN A 201 -4.38 -2.01 23.10
CA ASN A 201 -4.28 -3.47 22.97
C ASN A 201 -5.63 -4.08 22.52
N ASN A 202 -5.57 -5.04 21.60
CA ASN A 202 -6.71 -5.74 21.00
C ASN A 202 -7.60 -4.92 20.06
N PHE A 203 -7.36 -3.62 19.88
CA PHE A 203 -7.93 -2.91 18.73
C PHE A 203 -7.25 -3.41 17.45
N THR A 204 -7.99 -3.43 16.34
CA THR A 204 -7.49 -3.97 15.08
C THR A 204 -7.75 -2.99 13.95
N GLY A 205 -6.69 -2.55 13.28
CA GLY A 205 -6.83 -1.77 12.07
C GLY A 205 -7.25 -2.66 10.91
N LEU A 206 -8.31 -2.29 10.18
CA LEU A 206 -8.64 -2.80 8.87
C LEU A 206 -8.16 -1.79 7.85
N TRP A 207 -7.27 -2.24 6.98
CA TRP A 207 -6.65 -1.42 5.94
C TRP A 207 -7.16 -1.87 4.59
N HIS A 208 -7.58 -0.90 3.78
CA HIS A 208 -7.92 -1.08 2.38
C HIS A 208 -7.14 -0.02 1.60
N LEU A 209 -6.14 -0.45 0.83
CA LEU A 209 -5.35 0.45 -0.02
C LEU A 209 -5.63 0.10 -1.48
N ALA A 210 -6.01 1.11 -2.25
CA ALA A 210 -6.29 1.00 -3.66
C ALA A 210 -5.52 2.06 -4.44
N GLY A 211 -5.20 1.76 -5.69
CA GLY A 211 -4.60 2.73 -6.59
C GLY A 211 -3.90 2.08 -7.78
N THR A 212 -2.76 2.64 -8.19
CA THR A 212 -2.02 2.16 -9.37
C THR A 212 -0.58 1.84 -9.03
N TYR A 213 -0.12 0.65 -9.39
CA TYR A 213 1.27 0.24 -9.25
C TYR A 213 2.15 0.89 -10.34
N ARG A 214 3.31 1.40 -9.91
CA ARG A 214 4.33 2.03 -10.74
C ARG A 214 5.68 1.43 -10.39
N GLY A 215 6.12 0.44 -11.16
CA GLY A 215 7.38 -0.25 -10.92
C GLY A 215 7.63 -1.35 -11.94
N SER A 216 8.64 -2.18 -11.65
CA SER A 216 8.98 -3.35 -12.45
C SER A 216 8.17 -4.60 -12.02
N GLY A 217 8.25 -5.71 -12.76
CA GLY A 217 7.69 -6.99 -12.31
C GLY A 217 6.23 -7.28 -12.68
N LEU A 218 5.48 -6.34 -13.25
CA LEU A 218 4.15 -6.62 -13.84
C LEU A 218 4.22 -7.23 -15.25
N GLY A 219 5.36 -7.09 -15.94
CA GLY A 219 5.62 -7.70 -17.24
C GLY A 219 5.77 -9.21 -17.10
N GLY A 220 4.65 -9.92 -17.19
CA GLY A 220 4.60 -11.37 -16.96
C GLY A 220 3.22 -11.97 -17.20
N ALA A 221 2.53 -11.55 -18.27
CA ALA A 221 1.64 -12.47 -18.96
C ALA A 221 2.49 -13.19 -20.02
N PRO A 222 2.39 -14.52 -20.22
CA PRO A 222 2.99 -15.11 -21.40
C PRO A 222 2.35 -14.40 -22.60
N ALA A 223 3.17 -13.71 -23.38
CA ALA A 223 2.76 -13.35 -24.73
C ALA A 223 2.27 -14.64 -25.36
N ALA A 224 1.01 -14.67 -25.81
CA ALA A 224 0.53 -15.75 -26.64
C ALA A 224 1.57 -15.94 -27.74
N ALA A 225 2.18 -17.13 -27.78
CA ALA A 225 3.23 -17.43 -28.73
C ALA A 225 2.71 -17.05 -30.12
N ALA A 226 3.30 -15.99 -30.71
CA ALA A 226 3.13 -15.74 -32.12
C ALA A 226 3.54 -17.04 -32.84
N PRO A 227 2.73 -17.56 -33.78
CA PRO A 227 3.09 -18.78 -34.48
C PRO A 227 4.46 -18.57 -35.11
N ALA A 228 5.42 -19.40 -34.70
CA ALA A 228 6.75 -19.40 -35.26
C ALA A 228 6.62 -19.66 -36.76
N SER A 229 6.97 -18.66 -37.57
CA SER A 229 7.16 -18.83 -39.01
C SER A 229 8.20 -19.94 -39.20
N ALA A 230 7.80 -21.03 -39.84
CA ALA A 230 8.68 -22.15 -40.14
C ALA A 230 9.92 -21.67 -40.92
N PRO A 231 11.13 -22.16 -40.60
CA PRO A 231 12.32 -21.83 -41.37
C PRO A 231 12.24 -22.48 -42.75
N VAL A 232 12.37 -21.66 -43.79
CA VAL A 232 12.57 -22.11 -45.18
C VAL A 232 13.99 -22.69 -45.28
N PRO A 233 14.19 -23.96 -45.67
CA PRO A 233 15.52 -24.51 -45.88
C PRO A 233 16.13 -23.93 -47.16
N GLY A 234 17.28 -23.27 -47.05
CA GLY A 234 18.12 -22.94 -48.21
C GLY A 234 18.57 -21.48 -48.29
N ALA A 235 19.51 -21.08 -47.45
CA ALA A 235 20.39 -19.93 -47.73
C ALA A 235 21.78 -20.19 -47.12
N PRO A 236 22.88 -20.08 -47.88
CA PRO A 236 24.22 -20.40 -47.38
C PRO A 236 24.73 -19.38 -46.36
N ALA A 237 25.44 -19.89 -45.36
CA ALA A 237 26.17 -19.11 -44.37
C ALA A 237 27.35 -18.34 -45.01
N THR A 238 27.50 -17.06 -44.68
CA THR A 238 28.77 -16.35 -44.85
C THR A 238 29.26 -15.88 -43.47
N SER A 239 30.46 -16.35 -43.16
CA SER A 239 31.26 -15.97 -42.01
C SER A 239 31.97 -14.64 -42.27
N SER A 240 32.08 -13.79 -41.25
CA SER A 240 33.33 -13.07 -40.96
C SER A 240 33.21 -12.21 -39.70
N ALA A 241 34.24 -12.29 -38.88
CA ALA A 241 34.70 -11.35 -37.86
C ALA A 241 36.24 -11.30 -38.01
N PRO A 242 37.00 -10.43 -37.31
CA PRO A 242 36.81 -9.02 -36.91
C PRO A 242 38.03 -8.14 -37.32
N ALA A 243 37.93 -6.80 -37.24
CA ALA A 243 39.12 -5.92 -37.18
C ALA A 243 38.82 -4.50 -36.63
N ALA A 244 39.70 -4.04 -35.74
CA ALA A 244 39.97 -2.63 -35.34
C ALA A 244 41.48 -2.35 -35.62
N PRO A 245 42.12 -1.18 -35.36
CA PRO A 245 41.65 0.19 -34.96
C PRO A 245 42.30 1.40 -35.72
N ALA A 246 41.70 2.62 -35.58
CA ALA A 246 42.22 4.03 -35.57
C ALA A 246 43.19 4.57 -36.69
N PRO A 247 43.58 5.89 -36.79
CA PRO A 247 43.20 7.13 -36.06
C PRO A 247 42.90 8.37 -36.96
N GLY A 248 42.53 9.54 -36.38
CA GLY A 248 42.75 10.85 -37.04
C GLY A 248 41.78 12.00 -36.68
N GLN A 249 42.16 12.81 -35.70
CA GLN A 249 41.61 14.16 -35.39
C GLN A 249 42.14 15.19 -36.40
N PRO A 250 41.45 16.31 -36.69
CA PRO A 250 41.73 17.56 -35.96
C PRO A 250 40.52 18.50 -35.72
N ALA A 251 40.60 19.28 -34.64
CA ALA A 251 39.93 20.58 -34.40
C ALA A 251 40.93 21.71 -34.80
N PRO A 252 40.62 23.03 -34.88
CA PRO A 252 39.61 23.79 -34.11
C PRO A 252 38.92 24.97 -34.85
N ALA A 253 37.98 25.66 -34.18
CA ALA A 253 37.96 27.13 -33.97
C ALA A 253 36.54 27.69 -33.70
N ALA A 254 36.51 28.82 -32.98
CA ALA A 254 35.41 29.40 -32.24
C ALA A 254 34.71 30.60 -32.93
N GLY A 255 33.58 31.03 -32.33
CA GLY A 255 32.88 32.31 -32.56
C GLY A 255 31.54 32.13 -33.29
N GLY A 256 30.39 32.70 -32.92
CA GLY A 256 29.99 33.66 -31.88
C GLY A 256 28.69 34.33 -32.33
N ALA A 257 27.71 34.50 -31.42
CA ALA A 257 26.57 35.45 -31.44
C ALA A 257 25.50 35.30 -32.58
N THR A 258 24.19 35.55 -32.48
CA THR A 258 23.20 36.06 -31.49
C THR A 258 21.78 35.82 -32.10
N PRO A 259 20.64 36.13 -31.42
CA PRO A 259 19.35 35.42 -31.56
C PRO A 259 18.27 36.16 -32.37
N ALA A 260 17.18 35.47 -32.72
CA ALA A 260 15.88 36.10 -32.96
C ALA A 260 14.67 35.14 -32.88
N ALA A 261 13.58 35.71 -32.36
CA ALA A 261 12.15 35.43 -32.60
C ALA A 261 11.41 34.35 -31.79
N ALA A 262 10.49 34.82 -30.95
CA ALA A 262 9.24 34.14 -30.56
C ALA A 262 8.25 34.12 -31.75
N PRO A 263 7.20 33.27 -31.75
CA PRO A 263 5.97 33.63 -31.03
C PRO A 263 5.14 32.48 -30.41
N ALA A 264 4.19 32.95 -29.60
CA ALA A 264 2.99 32.41 -28.96
C ALA A 264 2.23 31.16 -29.49
N ALA A 265 1.66 30.47 -28.49
CA ALA A 265 0.29 29.94 -28.36
C ALA A 265 -0.19 28.72 -29.17
N ALA A 266 -0.62 27.67 -28.45
CA ALA A 266 -2.02 27.20 -28.43
C ALA A 266 -2.21 26.07 -27.41
N ALA A 267 -3.27 26.19 -26.61
CA ALA A 267 -3.74 25.18 -25.66
C ALA A 267 -4.38 23.99 -26.38
N ALA A 268 -4.09 22.77 -25.92
CA ALA A 268 -4.85 21.57 -26.23
C ALA A 268 -5.14 20.83 -24.93
N ALA A 269 -6.42 20.73 -24.59
CA ALA A 269 -6.91 19.92 -23.49
C ALA A 269 -6.67 18.43 -23.79
N PRO A 270 -6.24 17.60 -22.82
CA PRO A 270 -6.28 16.16 -23.01
C PRO A 270 -7.69 15.64 -22.75
N ALA A 271 -8.17 14.90 -23.74
CA ALA A 271 -9.43 14.19 -23.76
C ALA A 271 -9.57 13.22 -22.58
N ALA A 272 -10.79 13.09 -22.08
CA ALA A 272 -11.18 12.09 -21.10
C ALA A 272 -10.93 10.69 -21.66
N VAL A 273 -10.02 9.94 -21.03
CA VAL A 273 -9.87 8.51 -21.24
C VAL A 273 -10.90 7.82 -20.36
N SER A 274 -11.96 7.34 -20.99
CA SER A 274 -12.94 6.42 -20.43
C SER A 274 -12.26 5.10 -20.05
N GLY A 275 -11.93 4.95 -18.77
CA GLY A 275 -11.51 3.70 -18.16
C GLY A 275 -12.71 2.82 -17.81
N ASP A 276 -12.58 1.53 -18.07
CA ASP A 276 -13.58 0.49 -17.88
C ASP A 276 -14.01 0.40 -16.38
N PRO A 277 -15.31 0.58 -16.03
CA PRO A 277 -15.77 0.73 -14.64
C PRO A 277 -15.76 -0.58 -13.82
N ALA A 278 -15.42 -1.72 -14.42
CA ALA A 278 -15.57 -3.03 -13.78
C ALA A 278 -14.48 -3.38 -12.73
N LEU A 279 -13.37 -2.64 -12.67
CA LEU A 279 -12.26 -2.92 -11.73
C LEU A 279 -12.10 -1.85 -10.62
N ALA A 280 -12.82 -0.73 -10.72
CA ALA A 280 -12.82 0.35 -9.73
C ALA A 280 -13.90 0.19 -8.63
N ALA A 281 -14.77 -0.80 -8.74
CA ALA A 281 -15.94 -0.94 -7.89
C ALA A 281 -16.05 -2.34 -7.29
N LYS A 282 -15.27 -2.62 -6.24
CA LYS A 282 -15.77 -3.50 -5.18
C LYS A 282 -16.44 -2.61 -4.13
N THR A 283 -17.62 -2.12 -4.46
CA THR A 283 -18.49 -1.41 -3.53
C THR A 283 -18.82 -2.36 -2.38
N ILE A 284 -18.30 -2.11 -1.19
CA ILE A 284 -18.81 -2.76 0.01
C ILE A 284 -20.13 -2.07 0.33
N GLU A 285 -21.26 -2.74 0.04
CA GLU A 285 -22.54 -2.33 0.60
C GLU A 285 -22.47 -2.48 2.12
N VAL A 286 -22.55 -1.34 2.82
CA VAL A 286 -22.58 -1.30 4.28
C VAL A 286 -24.04 -1.34 4.71
N SER A 287 -24.48 -2.46 5.27
CA SER A 287 -25.79 -2.55 5.94
C SER A 287 -25.92 -1.50 7.03
N ASP A 288 -27.00 -0.73 7.00
CA ASP A 288 -27.42 0.18 8.06
C ASP A 288 -27.62 -0.61 9.36
N SER A 289 -26.64 -0.56 10.25
CA SER A 289 -26.80 -1.08 11.61
C SER A 289 -27.17 0.07 12.55
N SER A 290 -28.45 0.11 12.90
CA SER A 290 -28.98 0.94 13.97
C SER A 290 -28.15 0.72 15.25
N SER A 291 -27.38 1.74 15.65
CA SER A 291 -26.49 1.65 16.82
C SER A 291 -27.32 1.45 18.09
N PRO A 292 -27.05 0.40 18.89
CA PRO A 292 -27.70 0.22 20.18
C PRO A 292 -27.42 1.40 21.12
N ARG A 293 -28.48 2.01 21.66
CA ARG A 293 -28.42 3.21 22.53
C ARG A 293 -27.53 3.08 23.78
N TRP A 294 -27.07 1.88 24.13
CA TRP A 294 -26.18 1.61 25.27
C TRP A 294 -24.68 1.83 24.98
N LEU A 295 -24.28 2.03 23.72
CA LEU A 295 -22.87 2.26 23.35
C LEU A 295 -22.34 3.63 23.77
N LEU A 296 -23.17 4.67 23.78
CA LEU A 296 -22.78 6.02 24.21
C LEU A 296 -22.29 6.07 25.67
N PRO A 297 -23.01 5.53 26.68
CA PRO A 297 -22.53 5.57 28.06
C PRO A 297 -21.26 4.73 28.27
N LEU A 298 -21.10 3.61 27.56
CA LEU A 298 -19.88 2.79 27.63
C LEU A 298 -18.64 3.57 27.13
N LEU A 299 -18.79 4.31 26.03
CA LEU A 299 -17.70 5.07 25.42
C LEU A 299 -17.25 6.22 26.32
N VAL A 300 -18.19 6.91 26.98
CA VAL A 300 -17.90 7.94 28.00
C VAL A 300 -17.11 7.38 29.18
N VAL A 301 -17.47 6.19 29.67
CA VAL A 301 -16.77 5.53 30.78
C VAL A 301 -15.33 5.16 30.39
N VAL A 302 -15.13 4.62 29.18
CA VAL A 302 -13.79 4.26 28.69
C VAL A 302 -12.91 5.50 28.51
N THR A 303 -13.46 6.59 27.96
CA THR A 303 -12.71 7.85 27.82
C THR A 303 -12.32 8.43 29.18
N ALA A 304 -13.22 8.42 30.17
CA ALA A 304 -12.93 8.92 31.51
C ALA A 304 -11.81 8.11 32.21
N ILE A 305 -11.81 6.79 32.07
CA ILE A 305 -10.77 5.92 32.63
C ILE A 305 -9.41 6.19 31.96
N ALA A 306 -9.38 6.35 30.64
CA ALA A 306 -8.14 6.68 29.92
C ALA A 306 -7.56 8.04 30.37
N THR A 307 -8.40 9.06 30.55
CA THR A 307 -7.95 10.38 31.05
C THR A 307 -7.44 10.31 32.49
N ALA A 308 -8.06 9.51 33.36
CA ALA A 308 -7.63 9.33 34.75
C ALA A 308 -6.28 8.59 34.86
N LEU A 309 -6.03 7.61 33.99
CA LEU A 309 -4.76 6.87 33.96
C LEU A 309 -3.61 7.73 33.45
N LEU A 310 -3.86 8.56 32.43
CA LEU A 310 -2.85 9.48 31.87
C LEU A 310 -2.46 10.59 32.86
N THR A 311 -3.43 11.16 33.59
CA THR A 311 -3.15 12.20 34.60
C THR A 311 -2.43 11.66 35.85
N ASN A 312 -2.67 10.39 36.22
CA ASN A 312 -1.92 9.74 37.30
C ASN A 312 -0.48 9.37 36.91
N ALA A 313 -0.24 8.98 35.65
CA ALA A 313 1.11 8.74 35.15
C ALA A 313 1.97 10.01 35.25
N ASP A 314 1.44 11.17 34.83
CA ASP A 314 2.15 12.46 34.91
C ASP A 314 2.49 12.89 36.36
N ARG A 315 1.63 12.57 37.33
CA ARG A 315 1.90 12.85 38.76
C ARG A 315 3.02 11.98 39.33
N LEU A 316 3.15 10.74 38.88
CA LEU A 316 4.20 9.83 39.31
C LEU A 316 5.57 10.22 38.73
N PHE A 317 5.62 10.70 37.48
CA PHE A 317 6.86 11.17 36.87
C PHE A 317 7.35 12.49 37.48
N ARG A 318 6.46 13.47 37.76
CA ARG A 318 6.87 14.72 38.44
C ARG A 318 7.42 14.51 39.85
N ARG A 319 6.94 13.49 40.58
CA ARG A 319 7.46 13.16 41.92
C ARG A 319 8.84 12.49 41.90
N ARG A 320 9.23 11.85 40.80
CA ARG A 320 10.57 11.24 40.64
C ARG A 320 11.63 12.23 40.18
N SER A 321 11.26 13.26 39.42
CA SER A 321 12.20 14.31 38.96
C SER A 321 12.52 15.39 40.01
N ALA A 322 11.86 15.35 41.18
CA ALA A 322 12.07 16.29 42.29
C ALA A 322 12.83 15.67 43.47
N ARG A 323 13.55 14.56 43.25
CA ARG A 323 14.46 13.94 44.22
C ARG A 323 15.84 13.79 43.61
#